data_AF-A0A8H4AA53-F1
#
_entry.id   AF-A0A8H4AA53-F1
#
_cell.length_a   1.000
_cell.length_b   1.000
_cell.length_c   1.000
_cell.angle_alpha   90.00
_cell.angle_beta   90.00
_cell.angle_gamma   90.00
#
_symmetry.space_group_name_H-M   'P 1'
#
loop_
_entity.id
_entity.type
_entity.pdbx_description
1 polymer ?
#
loop_
_entity_poly.entity_id
_entity_poly.type
_entity_poly.pdbx_seq_one_letter_code
_entity_poly.pdbx_strand_id
1 'polypeptide(L)'
;MVNANEWLNEKIPKLQRAQATHLTIYRQCQSGHTTYQNSCNYCKNTNNVSSPPQYQFYNVILEGELDLNDFANLQCLYVNGAGPGQDQQQKLTNLKIDKCNKLIQLQFNNTPFSKIMEQLFTDRDRLKSQVEKLTNIIRNIKSFSLGDIKAATKKMQEANLEYQVVIIKSKLTEDYQWLLENLLEAQQEVLQNDNTFARKQLEKVKKRLSNVITAEEIQELLASDRKSAHLRDVPNVRYSHTRNLRKVTSISYKILTQLT
;
A
#
# COMPACT_ATOMS: atom_id res chain seq x y z
N MET A 1 32.12 7.23 33.68
CA MET A 1 31.17 6.86 32.60
C MET A 1 29.82 7.43 32.99
N VAL A 2 28.96 7.72 32.02
CA VAL A 2 27.64 8.29 32.28
C VAL A 2 26.59 7.61 31.41
N ASN A 3 25.39 7.43 31.95
CA ASN A 3 24.26 6.92 31.19
C ASN A 3 23.99 7.85 29.99
N ALA A 4 23.90 7.26 28.80
CA ALA A 4 23.82 8.04 27.56
C ALA A 4 22.56 8.91 27.47
N ASN A 5 21.40 8.37 27.86
CA ASN A 5 20.14 9.09 27.80
C ASN A 5 20.03 10.18 28.86
N GLU A 6 20.49 9.93 30.09
CA GLU A 6 20.54 10.93 31.15
C GLU A 6 21.45 12.10 30.75
N TRP A 7 22.65 11.78 30.25
CA TRP A 7 23.59 12.78 29.76
C TRP A 7 23.02 13.59 28.59
N LEU A 8 22.33 12.93 27.65
CA LEU A 8 21.68 13.61 26.52
C LEU A 8 20.56 14.56 26.99
N ASN A 9 19.81 14.18 28.03
CA ASN A 9 18.77 15.02 28.66
C ASN A 9 19.37 16.24 29.36
N GLU A 10 20.54 16.09 29.98
CA GLU A 10 21.26 17.19 30.61
C GLU A 10 21.85 18.16 29.57
N LYS A 11 22.45 17.63 28.49
CA LYS A 11 23.23 18.44 27.53
C LYS A 11 22.40 19.08 26.42
N ILE A 12 21.32 18.45 25.96
CA ILE A 12 20.49 18.97 24.88
C ILE A 12 19.02 19.00 25.32
N PRO A 13 18.45 20.20 25.57
CA PRO A 13 17.04 20.35 25.86
C PRO A 13 16.16 19.71 24.78
N LYS A 14 15.12 18.98 25.19
CA LYS A 14 14.24 18.25 24.26
C LYS A 14 13.72 19.10 23.09
N LEU A 15 13.37 20.36 23.36
CA LEU A 15 12.86 21.30 22.36
C LEU A 15 13.86 21.62 21.24
N GLN A 16 15.16 21.45 21.48
CA GLN A 16 16.22 21.74 20.49
C GLN A 16 16.63 20.51 19.68
N ARG A 17 16.33 19.29 20.17
CA ARG A 17 16.74 18.02 19.54
C ARG A 17 16.20 17.87 18.12
N ALA A 18 14.93 18.22 17.94
CA ALA A 18 14.28 18.13 16.63
C ALA A 18 14.93 19.03 15.58
N GLN A 19 15.64 20.09 15.96
CA GLN A 19 16.31 21.02 15.04
C GLN A 19 17.75 20.60 14.71
N ALA A 20 18.33 19.71 15.52
CA ALA A 20 19.71 19.27 15.39
C ALA A 20 19.91 18.50 14.08
N THR A 21 20.96 18.86 13.34
CA THR A 21 21.36 18.12 12.13
C THR A 21 22.63 17.31 12.32
N HIS A 22 23.48 17.69 13.27
CA HIS A 22 24.74 17.03 13.55
C HIS A 22 24.88 16.79 15.05
N LEU A 23 25.23 15.55 15.43
CA LEU A 23 25.58 15.19 16.78
C LEU A 23 26.91 14.43 16.78
N THR A 24 27.87 14.98 17.50
CA THR A 24 29.24 14.50 17.50
C THR A 24 29.70 14.35 18.95
N ILE A 25 30.09 13.14 19.34
CA ILE A 25 30.43 12.79 20.72
C ILE A 25 31.81 12.13 20.71
N TYR A 26 32.78 12.80 21.32
CA TYR A 26 34.15 12.31 21.44
C TYR A 26 34.52 12.06 22.88
N ARG A 27 35.33 11.03 23.10
CA ARG A 27 36.05 10.87 24.36
C ARG A 27 37.22 11.85 24.51
N GLN A 28 37.90 12.23 23.44
CA GLN A 28 39.10 13.07 23.51
C GLN A 28 38.92 14.36 22.72
N CYS A 29 39.60 15.42 23.16
CA CYS A 29 39.63 16.70 22.45
C CYS A 29 40.35 16.56 21.09
N GLN A 30 40.03 17.45 20.13
CA GLN A 30 40.78 17.53 18.87
C GLN A 30 42.28 17.72 19.16
N SER A 31 43.13 17.01 18.40
CA SER A 31 44.61 17.01 18.52
C SER A 31 45.25 16.15 19.63
N GLY A 32 44.54 15.15 20.16
CA GLY A 32 45.16 14.14 21.05
C GLY A 32 45.51 14.65 22.44
N HIS A 33 44.96 15.80 22.85
CA HIS A 33 45.09 16.30 24.21
C HIS A 33 44.38 15.35 25.17
N THR A 34 45.15 14.75 26.07
CA THR A 34 44.68 13.91 27.19
C THR A 34 44.24 14.76 28.39
N THR A 35 44.15 16.08 28.26
CA THR A 35 43.70 16.94 29.36
C THR A 35 42.23 16.67 29.64
N TYR A 36 41.99 15.82 30.65
CA TYR A 36 40.70 15.41 31.22
C TYR A 36 39.88 16.57 31.81
N GLN A 37 40.24 17.83 31.54
CA GLN A 37 39.64 19.00 32.14
C GLN A 37 38.80 19.76 31.11
N ASN A 38 37.65 20.23 31.59
CA ASN A 38 36.69 21.13 30.94
C ASN A 38 37.27 22.49 30.49
N SER A 39 38.60 22.60 30.40
CA SER A 39 39.39 23.83 30.28
C SER A 39 40.21 23.89 28.99
N CYS A 40 40.08 22.92 28.09
CA CYS A 40 40.76 23.02 26.80
C CYS A 40 40.15 24.17 25.99
N ASN A 41 40.92 25.27 25.85
CA ASN A 41 40.46 26.46 25.13
C ASN A 41 40.11 26.19 23.65
N TYR A 42 40.68 25.15 23.03
CA TYR A 42 40.34 24.70 21.68
C TYR A 42 39.08 23.83 21.61
N CYS A 43 38.70 23.18 22.72
CA CYS A 43 37.53 22.32 22.83
C CYS A 43 36.44 22.91 23.74
N LYS A 44 36.50 24.22 24.05
CA LYS A 44 35.37 24.94 24.63
C LYS A 44 34.19 24.70 23.70
N ASN A 45 33.21 23.94 24.17
CA ASN A 45 31.98 23.56 23.48
C ASN A 45 31.53 24.70 22.53
N THR A 46 31.92 24.59 21.26
CA THR A 46 31.43 25.43 20.17
C THR A 46 30.02 24.95 19.81
N ASN A 47 29.16 24.87 20.82
CA ASN A 47 27.77 24.51 20.64
C ASN A 47 27.05 25.72 20.01
N ASN A 48 26.28 25.45 18.97
CA ASN A 48 25.21 26.34 18.46
C ASN A 48 25.60 27.61 17.69
N VAL A 49 26.76 27.69 17.02
CA VAL A 49 27.04 28.87 16.17
C VAL A 49 26.39 28.76 14.78
N SER A 50 25.94 27.56 14.38
CA SER A 50 25.32 27.30 13.08
C SER A 50 23.80 27.16 13.17
N SER A 51 23.11 27.70 12.17
CA SER A 51 21.71 27.42 11.88
C SER A 51 21.66 26.53 10.64
N PRO A 52 21.29 25.25 10.73
CA PRO A 52 20.71 24.54 11.89
C PRO A 52 21.73 24.10 12.96
N PRO A 53 21.29 23.87 14.21
CA PRO A 53 22.17 23.57 15.33
C PRO A 53 22.96 22.27 15.12
N GLN A 54 24.24 22.35 15.50
CA GLN A 54 25.21 21.26 15.48
C GLN A 54 25.82 21.13 16.87
N TYR A 55 25.83 19.91 17.40
CA TYR A 55 26.30 19.62 18.75
C TYR A 55 27.58 18.81 18.70
N GLN A 56 28.60 19.31 19.41
CA GLN A 56 29.88 18.64 19.50
C GLN A 56 30.34 18.60 20.95
N PHE A 57 30.47 17.39 21.47
CA PHE A 57 30.85 17.13 22.85
C PHE A 57 32.14 16.35 22.92
N TYR A 58 32.92 16.65 23.95
CA TYR A 58 34.22 16.06 24.20
C TYR A 58 34.29 15.51 25.62
N ASN A 59 35.29 14.67 25.88
CA ASN A 59 35.60 14.15 27.22
C ASN A 59 34.46 13.39 27.88
N VAL A 60 33.68 12.63 27.09
CA VAL A 60 32.59 11.81 27.62
C VAL A 60 32.70 10.35 27.16
N ILE A 61 32.49 9.45 28.12
CA ILE A 61 32.28 8.02 27.88
C ILE A 61 30.85 7.71 28.27
N LEU A 62 30.04 7.44 27.25
CA LEU A 62 28.65 7.06 27.39
C LEU A 62 28.52 5.54 27.56
N GLU A 63 27.54 5.13 28.35
CA GLU A 63 27.16 3.74 28.53
C GLU A 63 25.65 3.53 28.41
N GLY A 64 25.27 2.27 28.17
CA GLY A 64 23.86 1.89 28.03
C GLY A 64 23.27 2.23 26.67
N GLU A 65 21.98 2.51 26.63
CA GLU A 65 21.26 2.83 25.40
C GLU A 65 21.35 4.32 25.07
N LEU A 66 21.69 4.64 23.81
CA LEU A 66 21.60 5.99 23.26
C LEU A 66 20.33 6.11 22.39
N ASP A 67 19.32 6.83 22.89
CA ASP A 67 18.06 7.08 22.19
C ASP A 67 18.04 8.46 21.53
N LEU A 68 18.01 8.46 20.19
CA LEU A 68 18.03 9.66 19.36
C LEU A 68 16.70 9.89 18.64
N ASN A 69 15.61 9.22 19.04
CA ASN A 69 14.31 9.35 18.38
C ASN A 69 13.69 10.76 18.45
N ASP A 70 14.15 11.62 19.35
CA ASP A 70 13.76 13.04 19.40
C ASP A 70 14.49 13.90 18.34
N PHE A 71 15.48 13.35 17.62
CA PHE A 71 16.33 14.05 16.65
C PHE A 71 15.84 13.81 15.22
N ALA A 72 14.61 14.24 14.91
CA ALA A 72 13.96 13.99 13.62
C ALA A 72 14.71 14.55 12.40
N ASN A 73 15.55 15.58 12.58
CA ASN A 73 16.35 16.20 11.51
C ASN A 73 17.82 15.78 11.50
N LEU A 74 18.22 14.80 12.31
CA LEU A 74 19.61 14.35 12.39
C LEU A 74 20.07 13.79 11.04
N GLN A 75 21.18 14.32 10.54
CA GLN A 75 21.83 13.91 9.29
C GLN A 75 23.13 13.15 9.57
N CYS A 76 23.87 13.60 10.57
CA CYS A 76 25.19 13.06 10.88
C CYS A 76 25.29 12.71 12.37
N LEU A 77 25.64 11.46 12.67
CA LEU A 77 25.98 10.98 14.01
C LEU A 77 27.39 10.42 14.03
N TYR A 78 28.22 10.98 14.91
CA TYR A 78 29.57 10.51 15.17
C TYR A 78 29.75 10.23 16.65
N VAL A 79 30.16 9.00 16.99
CA VAL A 79 30.40 8.58 18.37
C VAL A 79 31.75 7.88 18.44
N ASN A 80 32.71 8.53 19.09
CA ASN A 80 34.12 8.16 19.04
C ASN A 80 34.70 7.89 20.44
N GLY A 81 35.33 6.72 20.59
CA GLY A 81 36.25 6.43 21.69
C GLY A 81 37.62 7.11 21.50
N ALA A 82 38.51 7.01 22.49
CA ALA A 82 39.86 7.57 22.39
C ALA A 82 40.87 6.63 21.70
N GLY A 83 40.57 5.33 21.64
CA GLY A 83 41.45 4.32 21.04
C GLY A 83 40.93 2.90 21.27
N PRO A 84 41.64 1.87 20.74
CA PRO A 84 41.15 0.50 20.68
C PRO A 84 41.12 -0.24 22.03
N GLY A 85 41.82 0.25 23.06
CA GLY A 85 41.80 -0.35 24.41
C GLY A 85 40.39 -0.40 25.00
N GLN A 86 40.03 -1.43 25.77
CA GLN A 86 38.65 -1.57 26.28
C GLN A 86 38.22 -0.41 27.20
N ASP A 87 39.16 0.10 27.99
CA ASP A 87 38.96 1.28 28.80
C ASP A 87 38.69 2.50 27.92
N GLN A 88 39.35 2.57 26.74
CA GLN A 88 39.32 3.41 25.52
C GLN A 88 37.96 3.78 24.92
N GLN A 89 37.09 2.78 24.91
CA GLN A 89 35.93 2.71 24.05
C GLN A 89 34.68 3.33 24.69
N GLN A 90 33.73 3.77 23.85
CA GLN A 90 32.37 4.02 24.32
C GLN A 90 31.74 2.69 24.76
N LYS A 91 30.88 2.68 25.78
CA LYS A 91 30.28 1.44 26.30
C LYS A 91 28.78 1.40 26.09
N LEU A 92 28.32 1.97 24.97
CA LEU A 92 26.92 1.90 24.60
C LEU A 92 26.56 0.44 24.24
N THR A 93 25.37 0.01 24.63
CA THR A 93 24.85 -1.34 24.41
C THR A 93 23.72 -1.37 23.39
N ASN A 94 23.16 -0.22 23.06
CA ASN A 94 22.08 -0.08 22.08
C ASN A 94 22.06 1.34 21.48
N LEU A 95 21.50 1.47 20.28
CA LEU A 95 21.28 2.72 19.58
C LEU A 95 19.86 2.74 19.00
N LYS A 96 19.03 3.69 19.42
CA LYS A 96 17.69 3.91 18.84
C LYS A 96 17.69 5.12 17.92
N ILE A 97 17.44 4.88 16.64
CA ILE A 97 17.45 5.88 15.57
C ILE A 97 16.22 5.72 14.65
N ASP A 98 15.16 5.06 15.12
CA ASP A 98 13.96 4.72 14.33
C ASP A 98 13.27 5.94 13.72
N LYS A 99 13.38 7.11 14.37
CA LYS A 99 12.80 8.38 13.91
C LYS A 99 13.81 9.30 13.21
N CYS A 100 15.06 8.88 13.05
CA CYS A 100 16.12 9.67 12.39
C CYS A 100 16.12 9.47 10.87
N ASN A 101 14.99 9.75 10.22
CA ASN A 101 14.77 9.47 8.79
C ASN A 101 15.71 10.22 7.83
N LYS A 102 16.42 11.26 8.32
CA LYS A 102 17.36 12.06 7.53
C LYS A 102 18.82 11.64 7.74
N LEU A 103 19.08 10.61 8.55
CA LEU A 103 20.43 10.18 8.90
C LEU A 103 21.12 9.59 7.66
N ILE A 104 22.12 10.31 7.17
CA ILE A 104 22.93 9.92 6.01
C ILE A 104 24.30 9.40 6.42
N GLN A 105 24.80 9.82 7.58
CA GLN A 105 26.12 9.45 8.06
C GLN A 105 26.06 8.96 9.50
N LEU A 106 26.56 7.75 9.70
CA LEU A 106 26.65 7.07 10.99
C LEU A 106 28.07 6.54 11.15
N GLN A 107 28.78 7.02 12.17
CA GLN A 107 30.15 6.59 12.42
C GLN A 107 30.36 6.30 13.91
N PHE A 108 30.82 5.08 14.18
CA PHE A 108 31.25 4.62 15.48
C PHE A 108 32.70 4.17 15.39
N ASN A 109 33.64 4.96 15.90
CA ASN A 109 35.05 4.55 15.97
C ASN A 109 35.40 4.13 17.39
N ASN A 110 36.18 3.04 17.53
CA ASN A 110 36.66 2.57 18.82
C ASN A 110 35.51 2.38 19.82
N THR A 111 34.51 1.60 19.43
CA THR A 111 33.39 1.20 20.28
C THR A 111 33.20 -0.31 20.12
N PRO A 112 32.71 -1.05 21.12
CA PRO A 112 32.50 -2.49 21.05
C PRO A 112 31.29 -2.88 20.18
N PHE A 113 30.87 -1.99 19.27
CA PHE A 113 29.65 -2.04 18.46
C PHE A 113 29.65 -3.06 17.33
N SER A 114 30.53 -4.07 17.33
CA SER A 114 30.55 -5.07 16.26
C SER A 114 29.17 -5.69 16.03
N LYS A 115 28.46 -6.03 17.11
CA LYS A 115 27.12 -6.62 17.06
C LYS A 115 26.01 -5.68 16.55
N ILE A 116 26.07 -4.40 16.88
CA ILE A 116 25.04 -3.42 16.49
C ILE A 116 25.25 -2.98 15.04
N MET A 117 26.50 -2.84 14.59
CA MET A 117 26.81 -2.62 13.19
C MET A 117 26.36 -3.81 12.33
N GLU A 118 26.62 -5.04 12.76
CA GLU A 118 26.12 -6.26 12.09
C GLU A 118 24.59 -6.26 11.95
N GLN A 119 23.87 -5.89 13.02
CA GLN A 119 22.41 -5.82 13.01
C GLN A 119 21.89 -4.73 12.06
N LEU A 120 22.49 -3.53 12.06
CA LEU A 120 22.13 -2.43 11.16
C LEU A 120 22.39 -2.78 9.69
N PHE A 121 23.50 -3.45 9.38
CA PHE A 121 23.76 -3.94 8.02
C PHE A 121 22.73 -4.99 7.59
N THR A 122 22.39 -5.92 8.49
CA THR A 122 21.39 -6.95 8.23
C THR A 122 19.99 -6.35 7.97
N ASP A 123 19.57 -5.39 8.79
CA ASP A 123 18.27 -4.73 8.62
C ASP A 123 18.22 -3.88 7.34
N ARG A 124 19.32 -3.20 6.99
CA ARG A 124 19.45 -2.47 5.71
C ARG A 124 19.32 -3.38 4.51
N ASP A 125 20.01 -4.53 4.52
CA ASP A 125 19.96 -5.49 3.41
C ASP A 125 18.58 -6.15 3.29
N ARG A 126 17.93 -6.43 4.43
CA ARG A 126 16.54 -6.91 4.45
C ARG A 126 15.59 -5.89 3.84
N LEU A 127 15.69 -4.61 4.24
CA LEU A 127 14.85 -3.54 3.70
C LEU A 127 15.07 -3.36 2.19
N LYS A 128 16.33 -3.36 1.75
CA LYS A 128 16.69 -3.30 0.33
C LYS A 128 16.05 -4.43 -0.47
N SER A 129 16.11 -5.66 0.03
CA SER A 129 15.47 -6.82 -0.60
C SER A 129 13.93 -6.67 -0.68
N GLN A 130 13.30 -6.15 0.36
CA GLN A 130 11.85 -5.91 0.36
C GLN A 130 11.44 -4.83 -0.66
N VAL A 131 12.20 -3.73 -0.74
CA VAL A 131 11.96 -2.66 -1.72
C VAL A 131 12.13 -3.17 -3.14
N GLU A 132 13.14 -3.99 -3.40
CA GLU A 132 13.37 -4.60 -4.71
C GLU A 132 12.24 -5.57 -5.10
N LYS A 133 11.78 -6.40 -4.15
CA LYS A 133 10.59 -7.26 -4.36
C LYS A 133 9.35 -6.44 -4.68
N LEU A 134 9.09 -5.36 -3.93
CA LEU A 134 7.93 -4.50 -4.17
C LEU A 134 8.03 -3.79 -5.53
N THR A 135 9.20 -3.28 -5.88
CA THR A 135 9.46 -2.66 -7.18
C THR A 135 9.22 -3.65 -8.31
N ASN A 136 9.68 -4.89 -8.17
CA ASN A 136 9.42 -5.95 -9.13
C ASN A 136 7.92 -6.30 -9.22
N ILE A 137 7.19 -6.35 -8.10
CA ILE A 137 5.74 -6.54 -8.10
C ILE A 137 5.08 -5.40 -8.87
N ILE A 138 5.36 -4.13 -8.53
CA ILE A 138 4.78 -2.96 -9.20
C ILE A 138 5.09 -2.97 -10.70
N ARG A 139 6.32 -3.29 -11.08
CA ARG A 139 6.75 -3.40 -12.49
C ARG A 139 6.06 -4.55 -13.23
N ASN A 140 5.81 -5.66 -12.54
CA ASN A 140 5.22 -6.87 -13.11
C ASN A 140 3.69 -6.94 -12.98
N ILE A 141 3.06 -5.99 -12.28
CA ILE A 141 1.64 -5.71 -12.43
C ILE A 141 1.49 -5.22 -13.88
N LYS A 142 1.28 -6.18 -14.79
CA LYS A 142 0.76 -5.90 -16.13
C LYS A 142 -0.48 -5.05 -15.89
N SER A 143 -0.48 -3.86 -16.49
CA SER A 143 -1.55 -2.87 -16.48
C SER A 143 -2.86 -3.47 -16.00
N PHE A 144 -3.34 -3.07 -14.81
CA PHE A 144 -4.70 -3.40 -14.38
C PHE A 144 -5.65 -2.92 -15.48
N SER A 145 -6.09 -3.85 -16.32
CA SER A 145 -7.01 -3.54 -17.39
C SER A 145 -8.37 -3.40 -16.74
N LEU A 146 -8.90 -2.18 -16.75
CA LEU A 146 -10.30 -1.94 -16.42
C LEU A 146 -11.22 -2.85 -17.26
N GLY A 147 -10.78 -3.23 -18.47
CA GLY A 147 -11.44 -4.23 -19.31
C GLY A 147 -11.53 -5.60 -18.68
N ASP A 148 -10.47 -6.08 -18.03
CA ASP A 148 -10.43 -7.42 -17.41
C ASP A 148 -11.31 -7.46 -16.16
N ILE A 149 -11.30 -6.40 -15.35
CA ILE A 149 -12.20 -6.25 -14.19
C ILE A 149 -13.66 -6.20 -14.65
N LYS A 150 -13.95 -5.44 -15.71
CA LYS A 150 -15.29 -5.33 -16.29
C LYS A 150 -15.76 -6.67 -16.85
N ALA A 151 -14.89 -7.42 -17.52
CA ALA A 151 -15.18 -8.75 -18.03
C ALA A 151 -15.47 -9.76 -16.90
N ALA A 152 -14.65 -9.76 -15.85
CA ALA A 152 -14.84 -10.62 -14.68
C ALA A 152 -16.14 -10.30 -13.94
N THR A 153 -16.42 -9.00 -13.73
CA THR A 153 -17.66 -8.54 -13.10
C THR A 153 -18.89 -8.95 -13.91
N LYS A 154 -18.82 -8.81 -15.25
CA LYS A 154 -19.90 -9.25 -16.15
C LYS A 154 -20.13 -10.75 -16.03
N LYS A 155 -19.07 -11.56 -16.05
CA LYS A 155 -19.15 -13.02 -15.93
C LYS A 155 -19.77 -13.45 -14.59
N MET A 156 -19.44 -12.77 -13.50
CA MET A 156 -20.05 -13.04 -12.19
C MET A 156 -21.54 -12.69 -12.16
N GLN A 157 -21.93 -11.56 -12.75
CA GLN A 157 -23.33 -11.17 -12.86
C GLN A 157 -24.13 -12.17 -13.70
N GLU A 158 -23.59 -12.62 -14.83
CA GLU A 158 -24.19 -13.66 -15.69
C GLU A 158 -24.41 -14.97 -14.92
N ALA A 159 -23.39 -15.48 -14.24
CA ALA A 159 -23.50 -16.72 -13.46
C ALA A 159 -24.51 -16.61 -12.30
N ASN A 160 -24.61 -15.44 -11.66
CA ASN A 160 -25.59 -15.20 -10.61
C ASN A 160 -27.03 -15.20 -11.16
N LEU A 161 -27.25 -14.63 -12.35
CA LEU A 161 -28.56 -14.64 -13.00
C LEU A 161 -28.97 -16.04 -13.43
N GLU A 162 -28.06 -16.80 -14.03
CA GLU A 162 -28.31 -18.21 -14.39
C GLU A 162 -28.78 -19.00 -13.17
N TYR A 163 -28.11 -18.82 -12.03
CA TYR A 163 -28.48 -19.46 -10.77
C TYR A 163 -29.87 -19.02 -10.27
N GLN A 164 -30.19 -17.73 -10.29
CA GLN A 164 -31.50 -17.22 -9.88
C GLN A 164 -32.63 -17.75 -10.78
N VAL A 165 -32.43 -17.79 -12.09
CA VAL A 165 -33.41 -18.35 -13.04
C VAL A 165 -33.68 -19.82 -12.74
N VAL A 166 -32.64 -20.62 -12.49
CA VAL A 166 -32.79 -22.04 -12.13
C VAL A 166 -33.61 -22.21 -10.86
N ILE A 167 -33.32 -21.43 -9.81
CA ILE A 167 -34.09 -21.45 -8.56
C ILE A 167 -35.56 -21.12 -8.81
N ILE A 168 -35.85 -20.02 -9.52
CA ILE A 168 -37.24 -19.59 -9.76
C ILE A 168 -37.97 -20.64 -10.60
N LYS A 169 -37.35 -21.16 -11.67
CA LYS A 169 -37.94 -22.24 -12.48
C LYS A 169 -38.33 -23.45 -11.63
N SER A 170 -37.47 -23.88 -10.70
CA SER A 170 -37.74 -25.02 -9.82
C SER A 170 -38.97 -24.84 -8.91
N LYS A 171 -39.42 -23.60 -8.68
CA LYS A 171 -40.58 -23.27 -7.85
C LYS A 171 -41.87 -23.10 -8.66
N LEU A 172 -41.79 -23.10 -9.99
CA LEU A 172 -42.90 -22.84 -10.90
C LEU A 172 -43.44 -24.14 -11.52
N THR A 173 -44.74 -24.17 -11.80
CA THR A 173 -45.33 -25.20 -12.66
C THR A 173 -44.89 -25.01 -14.11
N GLU A 174 -45.01 -26.04 -14.95
CA GLU A 174 -44.60 -26.02 -16.37
C GLU A 174 -45.18 -24.81 -17.13
N ASP A 175 -46.48 -24.51 -16.94
CA ASP A 175 -47.14 -23.36 -17.57
C ASP A 175 -46.48 -22.02 -17.20
N TYR A 176 -46.04 -21.86 -15.95
CA TYR A 176 -45.38 -20.64 -15.49
C TYR A 176 -43.89 -20.61 -15.84
N GLN A 177 -43.23 -21.77 -15.99
CA GLN A 177 -41.87 -21.84 -16.55
C GLN A 177 -41.86 -21.36 -18.00
N TRP A 178 -42.85 -21.78 -18.81
CA TRP A 178 -43.02 -21.30 -20.18
C TRP A 178 -43.28 -19.79 -20.23
N LEU A 179 -44.11 -19.26 -19.33
CA LEU A 179 -44.31 -17.81 -19.22
C LEU A 179 -43.03 -17.07 -18.84
N LEU A 180 -42.20 -17.63 -17.95
CA LEU A 180 -40.91 -17.06 -17.58
C LEU A 180 -39.93 -17.03 -18.76
N GLU A 181 -39.91 -18.06 -19.60
CA GLU A 181 -39.09 -18.08 -20.81
C GLU A 181 -39.52 -17.00 -21.82
N ASN A 182 -40.83 -16.88 -22.06
CA ASN A 182 -41.36 -15.79 -22.90
C ASN A 182 -41.07 -14.40 -22.34
N LEU A 183 -41.04 -14.26 -21.01
CA LEU A 183 -40.69 -13.00 -20.36
C LEU A 183 -39.26 -12.59 -20.72
N LEU A 184 -38.31 -13.52 -20.56
CA LEU A 184 -36.89 -13.31 -20.83
C LEU A 184 -36.63 -13.07 -22.33
N GLU A 185 -37.31 -13.81 -23.22
CA GLU A 185 -37.19 -13.63 -24.67
C GLU A 185 -37.76 -12.28 -25.12
N ALA A 186 -38.96 -11.91 -24.66
CA ALA A 186 -39.57 -10.62 -24.96
C ALA A 186 -38.70 -9.46 -24.43
N GLN A 187 -38.08 -9.63 -23.25
CA GLN A 187 -37.13 -8.65 -22.73
C GLN A 187 -35.91 -8.50 -23.64
N GLN A 188 -35.33 -9.62 -24.06
CA GLN A 188 -34.15 -9.62 -24.91
C GLN A 188 -34.42 -8.91 -26.25
N GLU A 189 -35.58 -9.15 -26.84
CA GLU A 189 -36.02 -8.49 -28.08
C GLU A 189 -36.22 -6.97 -27.89
N VAL A 190 -36.76 -6.55 -26.74
CA VAL A 190 -36.85 -5.11 -26.39
C VAL A 190 -35.46 -4.48 -26.26
N LEU A 191 -34.50 -5.18 -25.65
CA LEU A 191 -33.15 -4.64 -25.47
C LEU A 191 -32.36 -4.57 -26.77
N GLN A 192 -32.61 -5.47 -27.73
CA GLN A 192 -31.89 -5.51 -29.00
C GLN A 192 -32.49 -4.58 -30.06
N ASN A 193 -33.81 -4.61 -30.22
CA ASN A 193 -34.48 -4.03 -31.38
C ASN A 193 -35.45 -2.89 -31.01
N ASP A 194 -35.56 -2.58 -29.73
CA ASP A 194 -36.55 -1.64 -29.16
C ASP A 194 -37.97 -1.80 -29.70
N ASN A 195 -38.36 -3.06 -29.90
CA ASN A 195 -39.59 -3.40 -30.62
C ASN A 195 -40.84 -3.11 -29.76
N THR A 196 -41.76 -2.30 -30.30
CA THR A 196 -43.02 -1.92 -29.63
C THR A 196 -43.92 -3.14 -29.38
N PHE A 197 -43.92 -4.13 -30.27
CA PHE A 197 -44.64 -5.38 -30.06
C PHE A 197 -44.05 -6.18 -28.90
N ALA A 198 -42.72 -6.30 -28.84
CA ALA A 198 -42.03 -6.99 -27.76
C ALA A 198 -42.27 -6.32 -26.40
N ARG A 199 -42.30 -4.97 -26.34
CA ARG A 199 -42.68 -4.24 -25.11
C ARG A 199 -44.10 -4.60 -24.66
N LYS A 200 -45.07 -4.68 -25.58
CA LYS A 200 -46.45 -5.08 -25.24
C LYS A 200 -46.52 -6.54 -24.76
N GLN A 201 -45.76 -7.45 -25.36
CA GLN A 201 -45.68 -8.84 -24.91
C GLN A 201 -45.05 -8.94 -23.52
N LEU A 202 -43.94 -8.23 -23.29
CA LEU A 202 -43.26 -8.18 -22.00
C LEU A 202 -44.21 -7.75 -20.88
N GLU A 203 -44.98 -6.67 -21.07
CA GLU A 203 -45.95 -6.21 -20.06
C GLU A 203 -47.09 -7.21 -19.83
N LYS A 204 -47.57 -7.87 -20.89
CA LYS A 204 -48.61 -8.90 -20.78
C LYS A 204 -48.12 -10.11 -19.98
N VAL A 205 -46.88 -10.54 -20.20
CA VAL A 205 -46.28 -11.68 -19.50
C VAL A 205 -45.96 -11.33 -18.05
N LYS A 206 -45.42 -10.13 -17.77
CA LYS A 206 -45.23 -9.62 -16.41
C LYS A 206 -46.50 -9.71 -15.57
N LYS A 207 -47.62 -9.21 -16.10
CA LYS A 207 -48.91 -9.20 -15.41
C LYS A 207 -49.45 -10.61 -15.11
N ARG A 208 -49.07 -11.61 -15.92
CA ARG A 208 -49.47 -13.00 -15.70
C ARG A 208 -48.57 -13.68 -14.66
N LEU A 209 -47.26 -13.42 -14.72
CA LEU A 209 -46.28 -13.96 -13.78
C LEU A 209 -46.37 -13.34 -12.39
N SER A 210 -46.82 -12.09 -12.27
CA SER A 210 -47.00 -11.41 -10.98
C SER A 210 -48.01 -12.08 -10.05
N ASN A 211 -48.78 -13.05 -10.56
CA ASN A 211 -49.69 -13.87 -9.75
C ASN A 211 -48.97 -15.00 -9.01
N VAL A 212 -47.71 -15.29 -9.35
CA VAL A 212 -46.96 -16.47 -8.87
C VAL A 212 -45.57 -16.11 -8.36
N ILE A 213 -44.94 -15.08 -8.93
CA ILE A 213 -43.66 -14.53 -8.47
C ILE A 213 -43.82 -13.06 -8.11
N THR A 214 -43.00 -12.59 -7.18
CA THR A 214 -43.09 -11.22 -6.67
C THR A 214 -42.66 -10.20 -7.73
N ALA A 215 -43.16 -8.97 -7.59
CA ALA A 215 -42.76 -7.88 -8.49
C ALA A 215 -41.26 -7.58 -8.37
N GLU A 216 -40.69 -7.79 -7.17
CA GLU A 216 -39.26 -7.66 -6.88
C GLU A 216 -38.44 -8.71 -7.63
N GLU A 217 -38.83 -9.98 -7.60
CA GLU A 217 -38.15 -11.05 -8.35
C GLU A 217 -38.22 -10.81 -9.86
N ILE A 218 -39.38 -10.38 -10.37
CA ILE A 218 -39.53 -9.97 -11.78
C ILE A 218 -38.59 -8.80 -12.08
N GLN A 219 -38.53 -7.80 -11.21
CA GLN A 219 -37.69 -6.63 -11.43
C GLN A 219 -36.20 -6.97 -11.34
N GLU A 220 -35.78 -7.87 -10.47
CA GLU A 220 -34.38 -8.31 -10.34
C GLU A 220 -33.92 -9.05 -11.59
N LEU A 221 -34.75 -9.97 -12.11
CA LEU A 221 -34.49 -10.66 -13.38
C LEU A 221 -34.36 -9.66 -14.53
N LEU A 222 -35.25 -8.67 -14.62
CA LEU A 222 -35.27 -7.74 -15.74
C LEU A 222 -34.25 -6.58 -15.61
N ALA A 223 -33.94 -6.10 -14.39
CA ALA A 223 -33.04 -4.96 -14.19
C ALA A 223 -31.58 -5.32 -14.45
N SER A 224 -31.23 -6.59 -14.28
CA SER A 224 -29.86 -7.08 -14.42
C SER A 224 -29.38 -7.10 -15.88
N ASP A 225 -30.30 -7.34 -16.83
CA ASP A 225 -30.00 -7.27 -18.27
C ASP A 225 -29.88 -5.84 -18.81
N ARG A 226 -30.52 -4.85 -18.20
CA ARG A 226 -30.32 -3.43 -18.58
C ARG A 226 -28.89 -2.95 -18.27
N LYS A 227 -28.29 -3.41 -17.17
CA LYS A 227 -26.92 -3.05 -16.80
C LYS A 227 -25.88 -3.70 -17.71
N SER A 228 -26.14 -4.91 -18.19
CA SER A 228 -25.26 -5.62 -19.15
C SER A 228 -25.31 -5.03 -20.57
N ALA A 229 -26.44 -4.41 -20.95
CA ALA A 229 -26.59 -3.65 -22.20
C ALA A 229 -25.89 -2.29 -22.16
N HIS A 230 -26.07 -1.51 -21.08
CA HIS A 230 -25.52 -0.15 -20.98
C HIS A 230 -23.99 -0.10 -20.90
N LEU A 231 -23.36 -1.19 -20.45
CA LEU A 231 -21.90 -1.34 -20.44
C LEU A 231 -21.28 -1.58 -21.84
N ARG A 232 -22.08 -1.72 -22.91
CA ARG A 232 -21.59 -1.88 -24.29
C ARG A 232 -21.26 -0.56 -24.99
N ASP A 233 -21.84 0.55 -24.52
CA ASP A 233 -21.81 1.84 -25.25
C ASP A 233 -20.97 2.93 -24.58
N VAL A 234 -19.88 2.59 -23.89
CA VAL A 234 -18.90 3.60 -23.49
C VAL A 234 -17.94 3.83 -24.67
N PRO A 235 -17.83 5.07 -25.21
CA PRO A 235 -16.94 5.35 -26.33
C PRO A 235 -15.50 4.97 -25.98
N ASN A 236 -14.98 4.01 -26.72
CA ASN A 236 -13.59 3.61 -26.68
C ASN A 236 -12.76 4.81 -27.14
N VAL A 237 -12.07 5.48 -26.22
CA VAL A 237 -11.13 6.54 -26.55
C VAL A 237 -10.04 5.93 -27.44
N ARG A 238 -10.02 6.41 -28.67
CA ARG A 238 -9.25 5.97 -29.84
C ARG A 238 -7.83 5.48 -29.50
N TYR A 239 -7.55 4.24 -29.89
CA TYR A 239 -6.33 3.93 -30.64
C TYR A 239 -6.71 3.12 -31.87
N SER A 240 -6.49 3.74 -33.04
CA SER A 240 -6.73 3.19 -34.36
C SER A 240 -5.68 2.14 -34.71
N HIS A 241 -6.10 0.94 -35.12
CA HIS A 241 -5.54 0.19 -36.25
C HIS A 241 -6.53 -0.91 -36.71
N THR A 242 -6.57 -1.09 -38.02
CA THR A 242 -7.56 -1.76 -38.89
C THR A 242 -7.65 -3.29 -38.77
N ARG A 243 -8.86 -3.86 -38.86
CA ARG A 243 -9.35 -4.78 -39.95
C ARG A 243 -10.63 -5.54 -39.57
N ASN A 244 -11.46 -5.75 -40.59
CA ASN A 244 -12.70 -6.54 -40.66
C ASN A 244 -12.67 -7.89 -39.92
N LEU A 245 -13.81 -8.29 -39.34
CA LEU A 245 -14.46 -9.58 -39.59
C LEU A 245 -15.87 -9.66 -38.98
N ARG A 246 -16.79 -10.21 -39.77
CA ARG A 246 -18.17 -10.62 -39.42
C ARG A 246 -18.18 -11.69 -38.32
N LYS A 247 -19.33 -11.79 -37.64
CA LYS A 247 -19.79 -12.78 -36.64
C LYS A 247 -19.30 -12.55 -35.21
N VAL A 248 -20.24 -12.32 -34.27
CA VAL A 248 -20.55 -13.24 -33.16
C VAL A 248 -21.98 -12.98 -32.66
N THR A 249 -22.93 -13.63 -33.29
CA THR A 249 -24.21 -14.05 -32.69
C THR A 249 -23.90 -15.22 -31.74
N SER A 250 -23.74 -14.99 -30.43
CA SER A 250 -23.60 -16.10 -29.47
C SER A 250 -23.71 -15.64 -28.01
N ILE A 251 -24.88 -15.24 -27.55
CA ILE A 251 -25.21 -15.28 -26.10
C ILE A 251 -26.65 -15.79 -25.92
N SER A 252 -27.63 -15.20 -26.62
CA SER A 252 -29.03 -15.65 -26.53
C SER A 252 -29.25 -17.07 -27.06
N TYR A 253 -28.47 -17.52 -28.06
CA TYR A 253 -28.54 -18.89 -28.55
C TYR A 253 -27.97 -19.92 -27.56
N LYS A 254 -27.01 -19.58 -26.69
CA LYS A 254 -26.38 -20.57 -25.78
C LYS A 254 -27.29 -20.96 -24.62
N ILE A 255 -28.15 -20.04 -24.17
CA ILE A 255 -29.16 -20.35 -23.14
C ILE A 255 -30.31 -21.18 -23.76
N LEU A 256 -30.63 -20.97 -25.03
CA LEU A 256 -31.65 -21.74 -25.76
C LEU A 256 -31.17 -23.10 -26.31
N THR A 257 -29.87 -23.28 -26.62
CA THR A 257 -29.34 -24.55 -27.17
C THR A 257 -28.76 -25.53 -26.14
N GLN A 258 -28.64 -25.15 -24.87
CA GLN A 258 -28.30 -26.11 -23.80
C GLN A 258 -29.52 -26.73 -23.10
N LEU A 259 -30.74 -26.43 -23.58
CA LEU A 259 -32.01 -26.89 -23.01
C LEU A 259 -32.91 -27.64 -24.02
N THR A 260 -32.35 -28.08 -25.14
CA THR A 260 -32.90 -29.12 -26.03
C THR A 260 -31.97 -30.31 -26.03
#